data_AF-A0A8J9VUE0-F1
#
_entry.id   AF-A0A8J9VUE0-F1
#
_cell.length_a   1.000
_cell.length_b   1.000
_cell.length_c   1.000
_cell.angle_alpha   90.00
_cell.angle_beta   90.00
_cell.angle_gamma   90.00
#
_symmetry.space_group_name_H-M   'P 1'
#
loop_
_entity.id
_entity.type
_entity.pdbx_description
1 polymer ?
#
loop_
_entity_poly.entity_id
_entity_poly.type
_entity_poly.pdbx_seq_one_letter_code
_entity_poly.pdbx_strand_id
1 'polypeptide(L)'
;MGRRPNTSIEQRAAIVALHNEGFTICYIAKKLKIPRSTVGDAISRFEKTGSNQDRKRNGRPRVTSKAQDRSLIIMSKMNRKLTAPEI
;
A
#
# COMPACT_ATOMS: atom_id res chain seq x y z
N MET A 1 -0.63 6.97 -18.66
CA MET A 1 -1.89 7.29 -17.95
C MET A 1 -1.67 7.19 -16.45
N GLY A 2 -1.95 8.24 -15.69
CA GLY A 2 -1.81 8.24 -14.23
C GLY A 2 -2.98 7.54 -13.54
N ARG A 3 -2.73 6.88 -12.40
CA ARG A 3 -3.80 6.34 -11.56
C ARG A 3 -4.61 7.50 -10.97
N ARG A 4 -5.95 7.35 -10.98
CA ARG A 4 -6.86 8.24 -10.23
C ARG A 4 -6.55 8.16 -8.73
N PRO A 5 -6.81 9.24 -7.96
CA PRO A 5 -6.62 9.23 -6.52
C PRO A 5 -7.41 8.08 -5.87
N ASN A 6 -6.85 7.51 -4.80
CA ASN A 6 -7.49 6.46 -4.03
C ASN A 6 -8.81 6.96 -3.41
N THR A 7 -9.78 6.07 -3.22
CA THR A 7 -10.97 6.35 -2.39
C THR A 7 -10.55 6.65 -0.96
N SER A 8 -11.23 7.62 -0.33
CA SER A 8 -10.97 7.99 1.06
C SER A 8 -11.34 6.85 2.01
N ILE A 9 -10.75 6.86 3.20
CA ILE A 9 -11.06 5.86 4.25
C ILE A 9 -12.54 5.92 4.62
N GLU A 10 -13.11 7.12 4.71
CA GLU A 10 -14.52 7.35 5.00
C GLU A 10 -15.44 6.75 3.93
N GLN A 11 -15.11 6.92 2.65
CA GLN A 11 -15.87 6.32 1.54
C GLN A 11 -15.84 4.79 1.60
N ARG A 12 -14.69 4.20 1.93
CA ARG A 12 -14.58 2.74 2.09
C ARG A 12 -15.36 2.25 3.30
N ALA A 13 -15.33 2.97 4.42
CA ALA A 13 -16.11 2.66 5.60
C ALA A 13 -17.62 2.70 5.29
N ALA A 14 -18.09 3.71 4.56
CA ALA A 14 -19.48 3.81 4.11
C ALA A 14 -19.89 2.65 3.18
N ILE A 15 -19.01 2.24 2.27
CA ILE A 15 -19.23 1.06 1.40
C ILE A 15 -19.41 -0.21 2.25
N VAL A 16 -18.51 -0.44 3.21
CA VAL A 16 -18.54 -1.63 4.07
C VAL A 16 -19.78 -1.64 4.96
N ALA A 17 -20.17 -0.49 5.53
CA ALA A 17 -21.39 -0.38 6.33
C ALA A 17 -22.64 -0.75 5.52
N LEU A 18 -22.82 -0.17 4.32
CA LEU A 18 -23.96 -0.49 3.45
C LEU A 18 -23.94 -1.93 2.95
N HIS A 19 -22.76 -2.52 2.74
CA HIS A 19 -22.63 -3.92 2.38
C HIS A 19 -23.06 -4.85 3.53
N ASN A 20 -22.66 -4.52 4.77
CA ASN A 20 -23.08 -5.26 5.96
C ASN A 20 -24.59 -5.14 6.24
N GLU A 21 -25.22 -4.03 5.84
CA GLU A 21 -26.67 -3.85 5.84
C GLU A 21 -27.39 -4.69 4.75
N GLY A 22 -26.65 -5.36 3.86
CA GLY A 22 -27.21 -6.24 2.82
C GLY A 22 -27.56 -5.54 1.50
N PHE A 23 -27.13 -4.29 1.30
CA PHE A 23 -27.37 -3.59 0.03
C PHE A 23 -26.50 -4.13 -1.11
N THR A 24 -27.07 -4.18 -2.31
CA THR A 24 -26.34 -4.61 -3.50
C THR A 24 -25.26 -3.62 -3.92
N ILE A 25 -24.17 -4.13 -4.52
CA ILE A 25 -23.09 -3.31 -5.10
C ILE A 25 -23.62 -2.25 -6.07
N CYS A 26 -24.64 -2.60 -6.87
CA CYS A 26 -25.33 -1.69 -7.79
C CYS A 26 -25.89 -0.47 -7.05
N TYR A 27 -26.57 -0.71 -5.94
CA TYR A 27 -27.24 0.30 -5.15
C TYR A 27 -26.22 1.21 -4.46
N ILE A 28 -25.20 0.61 -3.82
CA ILE A 28 -24.13 1.33 -3.14
C ILE A 28 -23.40 2.27 -4.10
N ALA A 29 -23.06 1.78 -5.30
CA ALA A 29 -22.41 2.57 -6.35
C ALA A 29 -23.24 3.82 -6.75
N LYS A 30 -24.55 3.64 -6.94
CA LYS A 30 -25.47 4.75 -7.26
C LYS A 30 -25.60 5.74 -6.11
N LYS A 31 -25.76 5.23 -4.88
CA LYS A 31 -25.95 6.04 -3.66
C LYS A 31 -24.72 6.91 -3.36
N LEU A 32 -23.53 6.33 -3.44
CA LEU A 32 -22.27 7.02 -3.12
C LEU A 32 -21.63 7.73 -4.33
N LYS A 33 -22.20 7.58 -5.53
CA LYS A 33 -21.63 8.07 -6.80
C LYS A 33 -20.20 7.54 -7.05
N ILE A 34 -19.95 6.29 -6.67
CA ILE A 34 -18.67 5.60 -6.82
C ILE A 34 -18.77 4.55 -7.93
N PRO A 35 -17.74 4.35 -8.77
CA PRO A 35 -17.75 3.27 -9.76
C PRO A 35 -17.96 1.89 -9.13
N ARG A 36 -18.75 1.04 -9.80
CA ARG A 36 -19.09 -0.31 -9.31
C ARG A 36 -17.85 -1.17 -9.03
N SER A 37 -16.84 -1.08 -9.89
CA SER A 37 -15.57 -1.79 -9.71
C SER A 37 -14.88 -1.38 -8.42
N THR A 38 -14.86 -0.08 -8.11
CA THR A 38 -14.27 0.45 -6.89
C THR A 38 -15.02 0.00 -5.64
N VAL A 39 -16.35 -0.13 -5.70
CA VAL A 39 -17.15 -0.70 -4.60
C VAL A 39 -16.80 -2.18 -4.38
N GLY A 40 -16.75 -2.97 -5.45
CA GLY A 40 -16.35 -4.39 -5.37
C GLY A 40 -14.92 -4.58 -4.84
N ASP A 41 -13.97 -3.77 -5.32
CA ASP A 41 -12.58 -3.79 -4.86
C ASP A 41 -12.47 -3.44 -3.37
N ALA A 42 -13.27 -2.49 -2.88
CA ALA A 42 -13.29 -2.10 -1.47
C ALA A 42 -13.82 -3.23 -0.58
N ILE A 43 -14.91 -3.89 -0.98
CA ILE A 43 -15.50 -5.04 -0.26
C ILE A 43 -14.50 -6.21 -0.24
N SER A 44 -13.98 -6.62 -1.41
CA SER A 44 -13.02 -7.74 -1.49
C SER A 44 -11.74 -7.46 -0.69
N ARG A 45 -11.29 -6.20 -0.64
CA ARG A 45 -10.15 -5.82 0.20
C ARG A 45 -10.50 -5.95 1.67
N PHE A 46 -11.65 -5.43 2.10
CA PHE A 46 -12.08 -5.50 3.49
C PHE A 46 -12.25 -6.94 3.97
N GLU A 47 -12.83 -7.83 3.17
CA GLU A 47 -12.94 -9.27 3.50
C GLU A 47 -11.58 -9.95 3.69
N LYS A 48 -10.57 -9.55 2.91
CA LYS A 48 -9.22 -10.13 2.99
C LYS A 48 -8.38 -9.58 4.14
N THR A 49 -8.49 -8.30 4.45
CA THR A 49 -7.59 -7.62 5.42
C THR A 49 -8.27 -7.17 6.70
N GLY A 50 -9.59 -7.17 6.77
CA GLY A 50 -10.38 -6.66 7.90
C GLY A 50 -10.23 -5.15 8.14
N SER A 51 -9.62 -4.42 7.20
CA SER A 51 -9.23 -3.02 7.39
C SER A 51 -9.45 -2.20 6.12
N ASN A 52 -9.98 -0.98 6.32
CA ASN A 52 -10.18 0.03 5.27
C ASN A 52 -8.96 0.92 5.03
N GLN A 53 -7.93 0.78 5.89
CA GLN A 53 -6.70 1.56 5.81
C GLN A 53 -5.91 1.26 4.54
N ASP A 54 -5.16 2.24 4.07
CA ASP A 54 -4.25 2.02 2.95
C ASP A 54 -3.09 1.12 3.37
N ARG A 55 -2.79 0.11 2.54
CA ARG A 55 -1.66 -0.79 2.78
C ARG A 55 -0.37 -0.01 2.61
N LYS A 56 0.56 -0.19 3.56
CA LYS A 56 1.94 0.28 3.41
C LYS A 56 2.53 -0.25 2.11
N ARG A 57 3.04 0.66 1.27
CA ARG A 57 3.76 0.28 0.05
C ARG A 57 5.11 -0.30 0.43
N ASN A 58 5.51 -1.40 -0.21
CA ASN A 58 6.79 -2.06 0.07
C ASN A 58 8.02 -1.24 -0.41
N GLY A 59 7.80 -0.21 -1.22
CA GLY A 59 8.88 0.57 -1.83
C GLY A 59 9.69 -0.25 -2.84
N ARG A 60 10.77 0.34 -3.34
CA ARG A 60 11.74 -0.38 -4.18
C ARG A 60 12.64 -1.22 -3.27
N PRO A 61 12.88 -2.51 -3.57
CA PRO A 61 13.80 -3.31 -2.78
C PRO A 61 15.20 -2.69 -2.79
N ARG A 62 15.92 -2.87 -1.69
CA ARG A 62 17.30 -2.42 -1.57
C ARG A 62 18.21 -3.28 -2.44
N VAL A 63 19.24 -2.67 -3.01
CA VAL A 63 20.27 -3.37 -3.78
C VAL A 63 21.18 -4.17 -2.85
N THR A 64 21.55 -3.60 -1.70
CA THR A 64 22.43 -4.23 -0.72
C THR A 64 21.66 -4.96 0.36
N SER A 65 22.23 -6.07 0.83
CA SER A 65 21.76 -6.84 1.99
C SER A 65 22.25 -6.23 3.30
N LYS A 66 21.60 -6.58 4.42
CA LYS A 66 22.02 -6.14 5.76
C LYS A 66 23.46 -6.56 6.10
N ALA A 67 23.91 -7.70 5.58
CA ALA A 67 25.27 -8.18 5.81
C ALA A 67 26.27 -7.35 5.01
N GLN A 68 25.98 -7.07 3.73
CA GLN A 68 26.80 -6.19 2.89
C GLN A 68 26.92 -4.81 3.52
N ASP A 69 25.82 -4.21 4.01
CA ASP A 69 25.88 -2.90 4.67
C ASP A 69 26.81 -2.88 5.87
N ARG A 70 26.78 -3.95 6.68
CA ARG A 70 27.69 -4.08 7.83
C ARG A 70 29.14 -4.13 7.37
N SER A 71 29.44 -4.91 6.34
CA SER A 71 30.79 -4.97 5.77
C SER A 71 31.23 -3.62 5.21
N LEU A 72 30.38 -2.93 4.45
CA LEU A 72 30.65 -1.58 3.93
C LEU A 72 30.98 -0.59 5.06
N ILE A 73 30.19 -0.61 6.16
CA ILE A 73 30.43 0.25 7.33
C ILE A 73 31.76 -0.08 8.02
N ILE A 74 32.09 -1.36 8.16
CA ILE A 74 33.34 -1.80 8.82
C ILE A 74 34.55 -1.38 7.98
N MET A 75 34.55 -1.68 6.68
CA MET A 75 35.66 -1.33 5.77
C MET A 75 35.93 0.17 5.75
N SER A 76 34.87 0.98 5.63
CA SER A 76 34.97 2.44 5.66
C SER A 76 35.52 2.97 7.01
N LYS A 77 35.13 2.37 8.14
CA LYS A 77 35.62 2.77 9.47
C LYS A 77 37.07 2.39 9.73
N MET A 78 37.49 1.21 9.27
CA MET A 78 38.86 0.72 9.46
C MET A 78 39.86 1.53 8.66
N ASN A 79 39.52 1.90 7.42
CA ASN A 79 40.38 2.74 6.59
C ASN A 79 39.55 3.87 5.95
N ARG A 80 39.61 5.04 6.57
CA ARG A 80 38.85 6.23 6.17
C ARG A 80 39.27 6.83 4.82
N LYS A 81 40.39 6.38 4.24
CA LYS A 81 40.87 6.84 2.94
C LYS A 81 40.40 5.96 1.77
N LEU A 82 39.77 4.80 2.05
CA LEU A 82 39.16 3.94 1.02
C LEU A 82 38.05 4.69 0.28
N THR A 83 38.05 4.60 -1.05
CA THR A 83 37.00 5.16 -1.89
C THR A 83 35.90 4.12 -2.15
N ALA A 84 34.68 4.58 -2.48
CA ALA A 84 33.53 3.69 -2.69
C ALA A 84 33.73 2.52 -3.69
N PRO A 85 34.42 2.67 -4.84
CA PRO A 85 34.67 1.52 -5.74
C PRO A 85 35.73 0.54 -5.21
N GLU A 86 36.53 0.93 -4.21
CA GLU A 86 37.54 0.09 -3.58
C GLU A 86 36.97 -0.69 -2.37
N ILE A 87 35.72 -0.42 -1.99
CA ILE A 87 34.96 -1.12 -0.94
C ILE A 87 34.04 -2.15 -1.58
#